data_AF-A0A397VFS8-F1
#
_entry.id   AF-A0A397VFS8-F1
#
_cell.length_a   1.000
_cell.length_b   1.000
_cell.length_c   1.000
_cell.angle_alpha   90.00
_cell.angle_beta   90.00
_cell.angle_gamma   90.00
#
_symmetry.space_group_name_H-M   'P 1'
#
loop_
_entity.id
_entity.type
_entity.pdbx_description
1 polymer ?
#
loop_
_entity_poly.entity_id
_entity_poly.type
_entity_poly.pdbx_seq_one_letter_code
_entity_poly.pdbx_strand_id
1 'polypeptide(L)'
;APTITIKTSSNSFEWYNDKDYCFDSLEVARLAGLWTWPSTPKEKYKFNIYCDLWNRGYFITNGIKFGGDYLLYPGDPLRYHSHFIATIIDMNKEISPMDIITFGRMGTAVKKSYMLCSWDMNEDKAVYVCIEWAGY
;
A
#
# COMPACT_ATOMS: atom_id res chain seq x y z
N ALA A 1 -5.93 -32.09 -33.47
CA ALA A 1 -7.29 -31.69 -33.05
C ALA A 1 -7.55 -30.28 -33.56
N PRO A 2 -8.77 -29.93 -34.02
CA PRO A 2 -9.06 -28.57 -34.45
C PRO A 2 -9.09 -27.62 -33.25
N THR A 3 -8.38 -26.50 -33.37
CA THR A 3 -8.39 -25.42 -32.36
C THR A 3 -9.65 -24.59 -32.54
N ILE A 4 -10.59 -24.70 -31.61
CA ILE A 4 -11.77 -23.83 -31.55
C ILE A 4 -11.36 -22.56 -30.81
N THR A 5 -11.37 -21.42 -31.51
CA THR A 5 -11.12 -20.11 -30.90
C THR A 5 -12.46 -19.44 -30.62
N ILE A 6 -12.83 -19.31 -29.36
CA ILE A 6 -14.00 -18.56 -28.93
C ILE A 6 -13.56 -17.09 -28.79
N LYS A 7 -14.19 -16.18 -29.54
CA LYS A 7 -13.94 -14.74 -29.37
C LYS A 7 -14.49 -14.31 -28.01
N THR A 8 -13.63 -13.79 -27.14
CA THR A 8 -13.97 -13.33 -25.78
C THR A 8 -14.33 -11.84 -25.70
N SER A 9 -14.65 -11.21 -26.83
CA SER A 9 -14.97 -9.78 -26.87
C SER A 9 -16.34 -9.51 -26.25
N SER A 10 -16.37 -8.68 -25.20
CA SER A 10 -17.61 -8.24 -24.57
C SER A 10 -18.29 -7.07 -25.28
N ASN A 11 -17.67 -6.50 -26.31
CA ASN A 11 -18.13 -5.29 -27.02
C ASN A 11 -19.55 -5.34 -27.60
N SER A 12 -20.14 -6.54 -27.75
CA SER A 12 -21.52 -6.71 -28.22
C SER A 12 -22.56 -6.69 -27.10
N PHE A 13 -22.15 -6.70 -25.83
CA PHE A 13 -23.08 -6.67 -24.69
C PHE A 13 -23.35 -5.23 -24.26
N GLU A 14 -24.64 -4.88 -24.09
CA GLU A 14 -25.05 -3.53 -23.66
C GLU A 14 -24.45 -3.10 -22.32
N TRP A 15 -24.18 -4.04 -21.41
CA TRP A 15 -23.54 -3.75 -20.13
C TRP A 15 -22.04 -3.47 -20.24
N TYR A 16 -21.40 -3.78 -21.36
CA TYR A 16 -19.99 -3.52 -21.62
C TYR A 16 -19.85 -2.28 -22.50
N ASN A 17 -19.87 -1.10 -21.86
CA ASN A 17 -19.63 0.18 -22.50
C ASN A 17 -18.26 0.70 -22.06
N ASP A 18 -17.25 0.51 -22.92
CA ASP A 18 -15.88 0.94 -22.68
C ASP A 18 -15.69 2.45 -22.93
N LYS A 19 -16.45 3.04 -23.85
CA LYS A 19 -16.23 4.43 -24.31
C LYS A 19 -16.42 5.49 -23.23
N ASP A 20 -17.31 5.24 -22.27
CA ASP A 20 -17.64 6.22 -21.23
C ASP A 20 -16.77 6.07 -19.97
N TYR A 21 -16.03 4.96 -19.84
CA TYR A 21 -15.30 4.61 -18.60
C TYR A 21 -13.87 4.11 -18.83
N CYS A 22 -13.39 4.09 -20.08
CA CYS A 22 -12.01 3.74 -20.43
C CYS A 22 -11.28 5.01 -20.89
N PHE A 23 -10.16 5.33 -20.23
CA PHE A 23 -9.38 6.53 -20.51
C PHE A 23 -7.94 6.15 -20.81
N ASP A 24 -7.36 6.82 -21.81
CA ASP A 24 -5.99 6.57 -22.25
C ASP A 24 -4.94 7.17 -21.30
N SER A 25 -5.35 8.04 -20.37
CA SER A 25 -4.45 8.62 -19.38
C SER A 25 -5.13 8.87 -18.02
N LEU A 26 -4.31 8.85 -16.96
CA LEU A 26 -4.75 9.16 -15.61
C LEU A 26 -5.27 10.61 -15.49
N GLU A 27 -4.75 11.54 -16.30
CA GLU A 27 -5.17 12.94 -16.26
C GLU A 27 -6.60 13.11 -16.79
N VAL A 28 -6.94 12.45 -17.90
CA VAL A 28 -8.31 12.49 -18.42
C VAL A 28 -9.28 11.79 -17.47
N ALA A 29 -8.90 10.64 -16.90
CA ALA A 29 -9.69 9.95 -15.89
C ALA A 29 -9.93 10.83 -14.63
N ARG A 30 -8.96 11.66 -14.26
CA ARG A 30 -9.06 12.59 -13.13
C ARG A 30 -9.96 13.79 -13.45
N LEU A 31 -9.86 14.37 -14.64
CA LEU A 31 -10.75 15.44 -15.09
C LEU A 31 -12.21 14.97 -15.20
N ALA A 32 -12.43 13.71 -15.59
CA ALA A 32 -13.74 13.06 -15.60
C ALA A 32 -14.27 12.72 -14.18
N GLY A 33 -13.49 12.96 -13.13
CA GLY A 33 -13.86 12.66 -11.74
C GLY A 33 -13.85 11.16 -11.39
N LEU A 34 -13.30 10.30 -12.25
CA LEU A 34 -13.25 8.85 -12.05
C LEU A 34 -11.98 8.40 -11.32
N TRP A 35 -10.89 9.15 -11.46
CA TRP A 35 -9.66 8.93 -10.70
C TRP A 35 -9.33 10.13 -9.81
N THR A 36 -9.77 10.10 -8.57
CA THR A 36 -9.56 11.19 -7.60
C THR A 36 -8.42 10.93 -6.61
N TRP A 37 -7.78 9.76 -6.67
CA TRP A 37 -6.74 9.37 -5.71
C TRP A 37 -5.36 9.95 -6.06
N PRO A 38 -4.55 10.42 -5.09
CA PRO A 38 -4.88 10.63 -3.68
C PRO A 38 -5.58 11.98 -3.45
N SER A 39 -6.71 11.98 -2.73
CA SER A 39 -7.50 13.19 -2.45
C SER A 39 -7.48 13.56 -0.96
N THR A 40 -7.63 12.56 -0.09
CA THR A 40 -7.69 12.76 1.37
C THR A 40 -6.28 12.86 1.97
N PRO A 41 -6.11 13.49 3.15
CA PRO A 41 -4.80 13.55 3.83
C PRO A 41 -4.20 12.15 4.04
N LYS A 42 -5.00 11.17 4.47
CA LYS A 42 -4.57 9.78 4.65
C LYS A 42 -4.04 9.15 3.36
N GLU A 43 -4.72 9.37 2.24
CA GLU A 43 -4.28 8.87 0.93
C GLU A 43 -2.97 9.54 0.48
N LYS A 44 -2.83 10.84 0.73
CA LYS A 44 -1.59 11.57 0.43
C LYS A 44 -0.42 11.06 1.27
N TYR A 45 -0.61 10.81 2.56
CA TYR A 45 0.42 10.20 3.41
C TYR A 45 0.80 8.81 2.89
N LYS A 46 -0.21 8.01 2.54
CA LYS A 46 -0.01 6.66 2.00
C LYS A 46 0.81 6.70 0.70
N PHE A 47 0.49 7.63 -0.21
CA PHE A 47 1.23 7.85 -1.44
C PHE A 47 2.68 8.31 -1.17
N ASN A 48 2.87 9.35 -0.34
CA ASN A 48 4.20 9.90 -0.08
C ASN A 48 5.12 8.86 0.60
N ILE A 49 4.61 8.11 1.58
CA ILE A 49 5.35 7.03 2.23
C ILE A 49 5.70 5.92 1.25
N TYR A 50 4.78 5.55 0.35
CA TYR A 50 5.07 4.58 -0.69
C TYR A 50 6.22 5.05 -1.58
N CYS A 51 6.14 6.29 -2.08
CA CYS A 51 7.18 6.88 -2.93
C CYS A 51 8.53 6.95 -2.22
N ASP A 52 8.58 7.37 -0.96
CA ASP A 52 9.83 7.46 -0.19
C ASP A 52 10.46 6.07 0.01
N LEU A 53 9.67 5.07 0.44
CA LEU A 53 10.15 3.70 0.62
C LEU A 53 10.59 3.06 -0.71
N TRP A 54 9.86 3.32 -1.79
CA TRP A 54 10.22 2.87 -3.13
C TRP A 54 11.55 3.46 -3.58
N ASN A 55 11.74 4.77 -3.41
CA ASN A 55 12.97 5.47 -3.74
C ASN A 55 14.17 5.03 -2.88
N ARG A 56 13.92 4.54 -1.66
CA ARG A 56 14.94 3.89 -0.80
C ARG A 56 15.32 2.47 -1.26
N GLY A 57 14.67 1.94 -2.29
CA GLY A 57 15.00 0.63 -2.88
C GLY A 57 14.27 -0.56 -2.26
N TYR A 58 13.23 -0.34 -1.46
CA TYR A 58 12.39 -1.44 -0.98
C TYR A 58 11.48 -1.95 -2.09
N PHE A 59 11.29 -3.27 -2.13
CA PHE A 59 10.18 -3.86 -2.86
C PHE A 59 8.96 -3.86 -1.95
N ILE A 60 7.82 -3.44 -2.47
CA ILE A 60 6.61 -3.17 -1.68
C ILE A 60 5.45 -4.03 -2.18
N THR A 61 4.81 -4.76 -1.27
CA THR A 61 3.54 -5.47 -1.56
C THR A 61 2.47 -5.12 -0.50
N ASN A 62 1.26 -5.61 -0.69
CA ASN A 62 0.14 -5.33 0.21
C ASN A 62 0.33 -5.99 1.59
N GLY A 63 0.17 -5.20 2.67
CA GLY A 63 0.31 -5.63 4.07
C GLY A 63 -0.95 -6.17 4.75
N ILE A 64 -2.10 -6.16 4.10
CA ILE A 64 -3.41 -6.37 4.75
C ILE A 64 -3.51 -7.70 5.50
N LYS A 65 -2.90 -8.77 4.97
CA LYS A 65 -2.87 -10.10 5.61
C LYS A 65 -2.12 -10.11 6.93
N PHE A 66 -1.21 -9.16 7.13
CA PHE A 66 -0.36 -9.04 8.31
C PHE A 66 -0.77 -7.87 9.21
N GLY A 67 -1.94 -7.26 8.93
CA GLY A 67 -2.46 -6.15 9.71
C GLY A 67 -1.72 -4.83 9.49
N GLY A 68 -1.07 -4.64 8.33
CA GLY A 68 -0.48 -3.36 7.93
C GLY A 68 -0.92 -2.89 6.55
N ASP A 69 -0.43 -1.73 6.13
CA ASP A 69 -0.66 -1.20 4.78
C ASP A 69 0.29 -1.84 3.76
N TYR A 70 1.55 -2.00 4.14
CA TYR A 70 2.62 -2.49 3.25
C TYR A 70 3.47 -3.58 3.88
N LEU A 71 4.02 -4.44 3.03
CA LEU A 71 5.16 -5.30 3.36
C LEU A 71 6.38 -4.78 2.62
N LEU A 72 7.49 -4.64 3.36
CA LEU A 72 8.74 -4.14 2.80
C LEU A 72 9.76 -5.26 2.75
N TYR A 73 10.33 -5.45 1.55
CA TYR A 73 11.30 -6.49 1.27
C TYR A 73 12.63 -5.83 0.89
N PRO A 74 13.76 -6.41 1.32
CA PRO A 74 15.09 -5.91 0.95
C PRO A 74 15.45 -6.20 -0.52
N GLY A 75 14.63 -6.97 -1.23
CA GLY A 75 14.84 -7.41 -2.61
C GLY A 75 13.56 -8.02 -3.17
N ASP A 76 13.68 -8.67 -4.34
CA ASP A 76 12.55 -9.30 -5.05
C ASP A 76 11.68 -10.17 -4.10
N PRO A 77 10.38 -9.88 -3.95
CA PRO A 77 9.47 -10.65 -3.09
C PRO A 77 9.38 -12.15 -3.42
N LEU A 78 9.79 -12.57 -4.63
CA LEU A 78 9.88 -13.98 -4.99
C LEU A 78 11.09 -14.69 -4.37
N ARG A 79 12.10 -13.94 -3.91
CA ARG A 79 13.37 -14.46 -3.36
C ARG A 79 13.56 -14.12 -1.88
N TYR A 80 12.98 -13.02 -1.41
CA TYR A 80 13.17 -12.52 -0.05
C TYR A 80 11.86 -12.56 0.74
N HIS A 81 11.97 -12.75 2.05
CA HIS A 81 10.86 -12.47 2.96
C HIS A 81 10.82 -10.98 3.29
N SER A 82 9.61 -10.44 3.52
CA SER A 82 9.49 -9.08 4.02
C SER A 82 10.11 -8.97 5.42
N HIS A 83 10.84 -7.89 5.65
CA HIS A 83 11.42 -7.57 6.96
C HIS A 83 10.44 -6.76 7.81
N PHE A 84 9.68 -5.87 7.19
CA PHE A 84 8.78 -4.95 7.88
C PHE A 84 7.32 -5.17 7.49
N ILE A 85 6.43 -5.00 8.48
CA ILE A 85 5.01 -4.68 8.26
C ILE A 85 4.87 -3.19 8.52
N ALA A 86 4.53 -2.41 7.51
CA ALA A 86 4.43 -0.96 7.62
C ALA A 86 2.97 -0.50 7.66
N THR A 87 2.64 0.37 8.61
CA THR A 87 1.31 0.96 8.79
C THR A 87 1.40 2.47 8.78
N ILE A 88 0.58 3.10 7.94
CA ILE A 88 0.55 4.56 7.81
C ILE A 88 -0.40 5.12 8.85
N ILE A 89 0.13 6.00 9.69
CA ILE A 89 -0.62 6.70 10.73
C ILE A 89 -0.48 8.21 10.54
N ASP A 90 -1.43 8.96 11.09
CA ASP A 90 -1.30 10.41 11.17
C ASP A 90 -0.17 10.77 12.15
N MET A 91 0.57 11.83 11.86
CA MET A 91 1.65 12.31 12.74
C MET A 91 1.13 12.70 14.13
N ASN A 92 -0.11 13.18 14.21
CA ASN A 92 -0.77 13.58 15.46
C ASN A 92 -1.62 12.46 16.05
N LYS A 93 -1.54 11.23 15.52
CA LYS A 93 -2.28 10.11 16.09
C LYS A 93 -1.76 9.79 17.48
N GLU A 94 -2.62 9.90 18.48
CA GLU A 94 -2.33 9.37 19.81
C GLU A 94 -2.22 7.84 19.75
N ILE A 95 -1.12 7.31 20.28
CA ILE A 95 -0.86 5.87 20.34
C ILE A 95 -1.09 5.41 21.78
N SER A 96 -2.06 4.52 21.97
CA SER A 96 -2.32 3.93 23.29
C SER A 96 -1.32 2.81 23.59
N PRO A 97 -1.10 2.45 24.88
CA PRO A 97 -0.31 1.28 25.23
C PRO A 97 -0.81 -0.02 24.58
N MET A 98 -2.12 -0.14 24.38
CA MET A 98 -2.73 -1.31 23.72
C MET A 98 -2.38 -1.37 22.23
N ASP A 99 -2.23 -0.23 21.55
CA ASP A 99 -1.77 -0.20 20.16
C ASP A 99 -0.34 -0.75 20.06
N ILE A 100 0.55 -0.36 20.98
CA ILE A 100 1.94 -0.86 21.03
C ILE A 100 1.97 -2.38 21.22
N ILE A 101 1.18 -2.91 22.17
CA ILE A 101 1.04 -4.36 22.39
C ILE A 101 0.53 -5.05 21.12
N THR A 102 -0.45 -4.45 20.44
CA THR A 102 -1.05 -4.99 19.21
C THR A 102 -0.04 -5.05 18.07
N PHE A 103 0.68 -3.95 17.81
CA PHE A 103 1.73 -3.88 16.78
C PHE A 103 2.88 -4.86 17.07
N GLY A 104 3.36 -4.90 18.32
CA GLY A 104 4.40 -5.83 18.74
C GLY A 104 4.01 -7.30 18.57
N ARG A 105 2.76 -7.66 18.97
CA ARG A 105 2.22 -9.01 18.78
C ARG A 105 2.14 -9.39 17.31
N MET A 106 1.63 -8.49 16.46
CA MET A 106 1.49 -8.77 15.01
C MET A 106 2.84 -8.99 14.34
N GLY A 107 3.84 -8.15 14.63
CA GLY A 107 5.19 -8.31 14.08
C GLY A 107 5.86 -9.60 14.55
N THR A 108 5.86 -9.83 15.87
CA THR A 108 6.54 -10.99 16.49
C THR A 108 5.97 -12.32 16.01
N ALA A 109 4.64 -12.42 15.87
CA ALA A 109 3.96 -13.64 15.43
C ALA A 109 4.43 -14.14 14.05
N VAL A 110 4.91 -13.24 13.18
CA VAL A 110 5.37 -13.58 11.83
C VAL A 110 6.85 -13.28 11.61
N LYS A 111 7.61 -13.05 12.69
CA LYS A 111 9.04 -12.74 12.68
C LYS A 111 9.39 -11.54 11.79
N LYS A 112 8.66 -10.42 11.98
CA LYS A 112 8.86 -9.14 11.29
C LYS A 112 8.87 -8.00 12.29
N SER A 113 9.59 -6.93 11.96
CA SER A 113 9.52 -5.68 12.71
C SER A 113 8.28 -4.91 12.28
N TYR A 114 7.50 -4.39 13.23
CA TYR A 114 6.31 -3.62 12.90
C TYR A 114 6.68 -2.14 12.83
N MET A 115 6.48 -1.49 11.68
CA MET A 115 6.93 -0.12 11.41
C MET A 115 5.74 0.82 11.29
N LEU A 116 5.68 1.82 12.16
CA LEU A 116 4.75 2.94 12.05
C LEU A 116 5.37 4.01 11.15
N CYS A 117 4.59 4.48 10.18
CA CYS A 117 5.03 5.41 9.16
C CYS A 117 4.13 6.64 9.17
N SER A 118 4.71 7.82 9.24
CA SER A 118 3.98 9.10 9.17
C SER A 118 4.68 10.03 8.20
N TRP A 119 3.92 10.90 7.52
CA TRP A 119 4.50 11.96 6.70
C TRP A 119 4.35 13.29 7.41
N ASP A 120 5.46 13.99 7.64
CA ASP A 120 5.46 15.36 8.13
C ASP A 120 5.24 16.31 6.95
N MET A 121 4.06 16.95 6.91
CA MET A 121 3.70 17.90 5.86
C MET A 121 4.47 19.23 5.95
N ASN A 122 5.02 19.58 7.12
CA ASN A 122 5.77 20.82 7.31
C ASN A 122 7.20 20.67 6.82
N GLU A 123 7.81 19.52 7.11
CA GLU A 123 9.20 19.22 6.69
C GLU A 123 9.31 18.50 5.34
N ASP A 124 8.17 18.05 4.80
CA ASP A 124 8.08 17.20 3.60
C ASP A 124 8.96 15.94 3.70
N LYS A 125 8.85 15.25 4.84
CA LYS A 125 9.68 14.08 5.17
C LYS A 125 8.88 12.95 5.78
N ALA A 126 9.35 11.73 5.53
CA ALA A 126 8.86 10.54 6.21
C ALA A 126 9.49 10.37 7.61
N VAL A 127 8.67 10.00 8.57
CA VAL A 127 9.04 9.60 9.93
C VAL A 127 8.70 8.12 10.10
N TYR A 128 9.67 7.34 10.57
CA TYR A 128 9.53 5.90 10.77
C TYR A 128 9.87 5.52 12.20
N VAL A 129 9.01 4.71 12.81
CA VAL A 129 9.22 4.15 14.16
C VAL A 129 9.03 2.65 14.08
N CYS A 130 10.06 1.88 14.42
CA CYS A 130 10.00 0.43 14.48
C CYS A 130 9.68 -0.03 15.90
N ILE A 131 8.73 -0.96 16.00
CA ILE A 131 8.35 -1.64 17.23
C ILE A 131 8.82 -3.08 17.12
N GLU A 132 9.66 -3.47 18.07
CA GLU A 132 10.17 -4.83 18.21
C GLU A 132 9.95 -5.29 19.65
N TRP A 133 9.44 -6.51 19.82
CA TRP A 133 9.24 -7.08 21.14
C TRP A 133 10.58 -7.60 21.68
N ALA A 134 11.09 -6.96 22.72
CA ALA A 134 12.30 -7.40 23.40
C ALA A 134 11.94 -8.25 24.63
N GLY A 135 12.47 -9.48 24.68
CA GLY A 135 12.27 -10.39 25.80
C GLY A 135 12.23 -11.83 25.32
N TYR A 136 13.23 -12.60 25.72
CA TYR A 136 13.27 -14.06 25.65
C TYR A 136 13.53 -14.60 27.05
#